data_AF-A0A930W1H3-F1
#
_entry.id   AF-A0A930W1H3-F1
#
_cell.length_a   1.000
_cell.length_b   1.000
_cell.length_c   1.000
_cell.angle_alpha   90.00
_cell.angle_beta   90.00
_cell.angle_gamma   90.00
#
_symmetry.space_group_name_H-M   'P 1'
#
loop_
_entity.id
_entity.type
_entity.pdbx_description
1 polymer ?
#
loop_
_entity_poly.entity_id
_entity_poly.type
_entity_poly.pdbx_seq_one_letter_code
_entity_poly.pdbx_strand_id
1 'polypeptide(L)' 'MDGFINVLKPTGMSSHDVVDVVRRIFHQKRVGHAGTLDPAAAG' A
#
# COMPACT_ATOMS: atom_id res chain seq x y z
N MET A 1 7.70 14.77 4.30
CA MET A 1 7.97 13.82 5.41
C MET A 1 8.33 12.51 4.75
N ASP A 2 9.48 11.96 5.11
CA ASP A 2 9.97 10.70 4.57
C ASP A 2 9.92 9.65 5.68
N GLY A 3 9.44 8.45 5.36
CA GLY A 3 9.26 7.39 6.34
C GLY A 3 8.59 6.15 5.76
N PHE A 4 8.32 5.19 6.65
CA PHE A 4 7.66 3.93 6.33
C PHE A 4 6.37 3.79 7.14
N ILE A 5 5.37 3.17 6.54
CA ILE A 5 4.11 2.82 7.19
C ILE A 5 3.92 1.32 6.99
N ASN A 6 3.75 0.58 8.08
CA ASN A 6 3.34 -0.82 7.99
C ASN A 6 1.84 -0.89 7.73
N VAL A 7 1.43 -1.59 6.68
CA VAL A 7 0.02 -1.70 6.27
C VAL A 7 -0.36 -3.16 6.23
N LEU A 8 -1.39 -3.53 6.99
CA LEU A 8 -2.03 -4.84 6.87
C LEU A 8 -2.92 -4.84 5.62
N LYS A 9 -2.43 -5.38 4.50
CA LYS A 9 -3.18 -5.52 3.25
C LYS A 9 -4.26 -6.61 3.41
N PRO A 10 -5.53 -6.31 3.12
CA PRO A 10 -6.58 -7.34 3.08
C PRO A 10 -6.44 -8.24 1.84
N THR A 11 -7.06 -9.42 1.87
CA THR A 11 -7.27 -10.25 0.67
C THR A 11 -8.15 -9.52 -0.34
N GLY A 12 -7.96 -9.80 -1.63
CA GLY A 12 -8.69 -9.20 -2.74
C GLY A 12 -8.14 -7.86 -3.22
N MET A 13 -7.16 -7.30 -2.52
CA MET A 13 -6.49 -6.04 -2.89
C MET A 13 -5.08 -6.32 -3.43
N SER A 14 -4.69 -5.68 -4.53
CA SER A 14 -3.30 -5.73 -4.99
C SER A 14 -2.40 -4.80 -4.15
N SER A 15 -1.09 -4.98 -4.24
CA SER A 15 -0.14 -4.05 -3.58
C SER A 15 -0.22 -2.63 -4.16
N HIS A 16 -0.65 -2.47 -5.41
CA HIS A 16 -0.81 -1.16 -6.04
C HIS A 16 -2.05 -0.43 -5.52
N ASP A 17 -3.15 -1.16 -5.28
CA ASP A 17 -4.37 -0.58 -4.72
C ASP A 17 -4.11 0.01 -3.32
N VAL A 18 -3.29 -0.66 -2.50
CA VAL A 18 -2.84 -0.13 -1.20
C VAL A 18 -2.11 1.20 -1.39
N VAL A 19 -1.18 1.26 -2.35
CA VAL A 19 -0.43 2.49 -2.64
C VAL A 19 -1.39 3.62 -3.03
N ASP A 20 -2.40 3.36 -3.86
CA ASP A 20 -3.37 4.38 -4.28
C ASP A 20 -4.26 4.86 -3.13
N VAL A 21 -4.67 3.97 -2.23
CA VAL A 21 -5.37 4.35 -0.99
C VAL A 21 -4.49 5.26 -0.12
N VAL A 22 -3.22 4.89 0.10
CA VAL A 22 -2.27 5.69 0.89
C VAL A 22 -2.04 7.06 0.25
N ARG A 23 -1.88 7.15 -1.08
CA ARG A 23 -1.77 8.43 -1.79
C ARG A 23 -2.97 9.34 -1.53
N ARG A 24 -4.19 8.78 -1.55
CA ARG A 24 -5.44 9.53 -1.33
C ARG A 24 -5.56 10.02 0.11
N ILE A 25 -5.27 9.17 1.09
CA ILE A 25 -5.39 9.51 2.53
C ILE A 25 -4.41 10.59 2.93
N PHE A 26 -3.15 10.50 2.50
CA PHE A 26 -2.10 11.42 2.92
C PHE A 26 -1.88 12.59 1.96
N HIS A 27 -2.62 12.65 0.85
CA HIS A 27 -2.44 13.61 -0.23
C HIS A 27 -0.99 13.67 -0.75
N GLN A 28 -0.32 12.52 -0.81
CA GLN A 28 1.08 12.39 -1.24
C GLN A 28 1.18 11.74 -2.62
N LYS A 29 2.03 12.31 -3.49
CA LYS A 29 2.27 11.75 -4.83
C LYS A 29 3.31 10.62 -4.81
N ARG A 30 4.37 10.78 -4.02
CA ARG A 30 5.49 9.82 -3.93
C ARG A 30 5.22 8.78 -2.85
N VAL A 31 4.62 7.67 -3.26
CA VAL A 31 4.36 6.48 -2.45
C VAL A 31 4.68 5.25 -3.28
N GLY A 32 5.25 4.22 -2.65
CA GLY A 32 5.55 2.90 -3.24
C GLY A 32 5.52 1.80 -2.17
N HIS A 33 5.82 0.57 -2.57
CA HIS A 33 5.90 -0.59 -1.65
C HIS A 33 7.29 -1.23 -1.72
N ALA A 34 7.71 -1.89 -0.63
CA ALA A 34 8.99 -2.57 -0.54
C ALA A 34 8.98 -3.99 -1.13
N GLY A 35 7.81 -4.50 -1.52
CA GLY A 35 7.64 -5.80 -2.15
C GLY A 35 6.17 -6.02 -2.50
N THR A 36 5.91 -6.83 -3.53
CA THR A 36 4.55 -7.16 -3.93
C THR A 36 4.04 -8.33 -3.09
N LEU A 37 2.86 -8.17 -2.50
CA LEU A 37 2.08 -9.24 -1.89
C LEU A 37 0.92 -9.63 -2.83
N ASP A 38 0.72 -10.93 -3.00
CA ASP A 38 -0.31 -11.51 -3.87
C ASP A 38 -1.73 -11.01 -3.49
N PRO A 39 -2.62 -10.75 -4.45
CA PRO A 39 -4.00 -10.33 -4.15
C PRO A 39 -4.75 -11.30 -3.23
N ALA A 40 -4.54 -12.60 -3.35
CA ALA A 40 -5.18 -13.61 -2.51
C ALA A 40 -4.55 -13.73 -1.11
N ALA A 41 -3.36 -13.16 -0.89
CA ALA A 41 -2.72 -13.11 0.42
C ALA A 41 -3.16 -11.88 1.24
N ALA A 42 -3.07 -11.99 2.56
CA ALA A 42 -3.25 -10.89 3.50
C ALA A 42 -2.01 -10.77 4.40
N GLY A 43 -1.72 -9.56 4.85
CA GLY A 43 -0.49 -9.24 5.59
C GLY A 43 -0.08 -7.80 5.43
#